data_AF-A0A167D6V7-F1
#
_entry.id   AF-A0A167D6V7-F1
#
_cell.length_a   1.000
_cell.length_b   1.000
_cell.length_c   1.000
_cell.angle_alpha   90.00
_cell.angle_beta   90.00
_cell.angle_gamma   90.00
#
_symmetry.space_group_name_H-M   'P 1'
#
loop_
_entity.id
_entity.type
_entity.pdbx_description
1 polymer ?
#
loop_
_entity_poly.entity_id
_entity_poly.type
_entity_poly.pdbx_seq_one_letter_code
_entity_poly.pdbx_strand_id
1 'polypeptide(L)'
;MFSTTTPAKMQITDYYHFTDQEMRIILLGEYDCDMPAPMDLRIAIFKINRLRFAAATSTKPTPAAAAAALAPLVHRLLDDINAADVDHWCMNNAVYGLEHSLSLARIFRLAVRLFALLTLPRSATTRWARAAAAAAAAAAPDDDGDDENEDPYRSVCAAQRTELLARMRALFPQLEYQPNLRWPMVVAGVAAAAAADDGAAAAADRAFVSESLRIIWEQPVVACGPMRCREMLQRFWASGKTEWEECFVEPVPC
;
A
#
# COMPACT_ATOMS: atom_id res chain seq x y z
N MET A 1 0.15 -11.67 9.27
CA MET A 1 0.54 -10.97 10.53
C MET A 1 0.47 -9.43 10.49
N PHE A 2 0.32 -8.76 9.33
CA PHE A 2 0.60 -7.32 9.21
C PHE A 2 -0.53 -6.34 9.60
N SER A 3 -1.72 -6.78 10.04
CA SER A 3 -2.81 -5.92 10.57
C SER A 3 -3.10 -4.62 9.77
N THR A 4 -2.93 -4.66 8.45
CA THR A 4 -3.02 -3.46 7.59
C THR A 4 -4.47 -2.99 7.39
N THR A 5 -5.42 -3.93 7.42
CA THR A 5 -6.87 -3.71 7.35
C THR A 5 -7.54 -3.58 8.72
N THR A 6 -6.76 -3.31 9.76
CA THR A 6 -7.26 -2.97 11.10
C THR A 6 -7.25 -1.44 11.23
N PRO A 7 -8.30 -0.83 11.82
CA PRO A 7 -8.31 0.61 12.11
C PRO A 7 -7.08 1.03 12.90
N ALA A 8 -6.55 2.23 12.64
CA ALA A 8 -5.32 2.71 13.27
C ALA A 8 -5.38 2.71 14.80
N LYS A 9 -6.54 2.98 15.40
CA LYS A 9 -6.76 2.98 16.86
C LYS A 9 -6.95 1.58 17.48
N MET A 10 -7.09 0.55 16.65
CA MET A 10 -7.34 -0.84 17.06
C MET A 10 -6.15 -1.76 16.74
N GLN A 11 -5.00 -1.18 16.37
CA GLN A 11 -3.79 -1.95 16.11
C GLN A 11 -3.35 -2.72 17.36
N ILE A 12 -2.92 -3.96 17.18
CA ILE A 12 -2.23 -4.72 18.24
C ILE A 12 -0.86 -4.04 18.45
N THR A 13 -0.57 -3.59 19.65
CA THR A 13 0.62 -2.75 19.93
C THR A 13 1.77 -3.52 20.57
N ASP A 14 1.58 -4.77 20.98
CA ASP A 14 2.58 -5.54 21.74
C ASP A 14 3.93 -5.64 21.00
N TYR A 15 3.90 -5.72 19.67
CA TYR A 15 5.10 -5.78 18.83
C TYR A 15 5.76 -4.42 18.60
N TYR A 16 5.20 -3.30 19.10
CA TYR A 16 5.79 -1.97 18.91
C TYR A 16 7.06 -1.76 19.73
N HIS A 17 7.27 -2.58 20.75
CA HIS A 17 8.47 -2.55 21.59
C HIS A 17 9.69 -3.18 20.92
N PHE A 18 9.50 -3.99 19.86
CA PHE A 18 10.60 -4.60 19.13
C PHE A 18 11.33 -3.59 18.24
N THR A 19 12.65 -3.67 18.27
CA THR A 19 13.53 -3.00 17.31
C THR A 19 13.34 -3.55 15.89
N ASP A 20 13.79 -2.80 14.88
CA ASP A 20 13.76 -3.29 13.49
C ASP A 20 14.53 -4.61 13.34
N GLN A 21 15.62 -4.79 14.09
CA GLN A 21 16.42 -6.01 14.03
C GLN A 21 15.68 -7.20 14.63
N GLU A 22 15.02 -7.03 15.77
CA GLU A 22 14.18 -8.08 16.38
C GLU A 22 13.00 -8.44 15.47
N MET A 23 12.35 -7.45 14.86
CA MET A 23 11.29 -7.69 13.88
C MET A 23 11.80 -8.47 12.66
N ARG A 24 13.01 -8.17 12.16
CA ARG A 24 13.62 -8.95 11.08
C ARG A 24 13.85 -10.40 11.49
N ILE A 25 14.34 -10.65 12.70
CA ILE A 25 14.55 -12.02 13.21
C ILE A 25 13.22 -12.77 13.28
N ILE A 26 12.17 -12.14 13.79
CA ILE A 26 10.82 -12.72 13.87
C ILE A 26 10.31 -13.06 12.45
N LEU A 27 10.39 -12.11 11.52
CA LEU A 27 9.91 -12.27 10.15
C LEU A 27 10.72 -13.28 9.32
N LEU A 28 12.00 -13.48 9.63
CA LEU A 28 12.82 -14.53 9.00
C LEU A 28 12.31 -15.92 9.38
N GLY A 29 11.79 -16.10 10.60
CA GLY A 29 11.16 -17.34 11.04
C GLY A 29 9.73 -17.53 10.53
N GLU A 30 9.10 -16.48 9.99
CA GLU A 30 7.73 -16.51 9.48
C GLU A 30 7.70 -16.57 7.95
N TYR A 31 7.37 -17.75 7.42
CA TYR A 31 7.03 -17.90 6.01
C TYR A 31 5.58 -17.46 5.78
N ASP A 32 5.39 -16.30 5.16
CA ASP A 32 4.08 -15.77 4.74
C ASP A 32 3.98 -15.88 3.22
N CYS A 33 3.33 -16.96 2.74
CA CYS A 33 3.09 -17.16 1.32
C CYS A 33 2.15 -16.12 0.72
N ASP A 34 1.33 -15.41 1.50
CA ASP A 34 0.45 -14.37 0.97
C ASP A 34 1.19 -13.04 0.78
N MET A 35 2.39 -12.92 1.34
CA MET A 35 3.24 -11.73 1.26
C MET A 35 4.69 -12.07 0.86
N PRO A 36 4.93 -12.52 -0.39
CA PRO A 36 6.27 -12.80 -0.90
C PRO A 36 7.02 -11.50 -1.25
N ALA A 37 7.24 -10.67 -0.24
CA ALA A 37 7.88 -9.37 -0.37
C ALA A 37 9.27 -9.35 0.27
N PRO A 38 10.22 -8.59 -0.28
CA PRO A 38 11.49 -8.28 0.36
C PRO A 38 11.34 -7.89 1.84
N MET A 39 12.29 -8.33 2.67
CA MET A 39 12.26 -8.12 4.12
C MET A 39 12.10 -6.65 4.49
N ASP A 40 12.79 -5.74 3.80
CA ASP A 40 12.70 -4.31 4.09
C ASP A 40 11.32 -3.73 3.81
N LEU A 41 10.59 -4.25 2.82
CA LEU A 41 9.20 -3.87 2.57
C LEU A 41 8.26 -4.40 3.66
N ARG A 42 8.47 -5.64 4.13
CA ARG A 42 7.71 -6.20 5.26
C ARG A 42 7.92 -5.38 6.54
N ILE A 43 9.17 -4.98 6.82
CA ILE A 43 9.51 -4.07 7.93
C ILE A 43 8.86 -2.69 7.74
N ALA A 44 8.85 -2.16 6.51
CA ALA A 44 8.19 -0.90 6.22
C ALA A 44 6.69 -0.92 6.57
N ILE A 45 5.98 -2.02 6.32
CA ILE A 45 4.56 -2.16 6.69
C ILE A 45 4.35 -2.00 8.22
N PHE A 46 5.21 -2.58 9.05
CA PHE A 46 5.14 -2.38 10.50
C PHE A 46 5.41 -0.94 10.91
N LYS A 47 6.39 -0.30 10.27
CA LYS A 47 6.68 1.12 10.52
C LYS A 47 5.50 2.02 10.13
N ILE A 48 4.84 1.71 9.01
CA ILE A 48 3.60 2.40 8.60
C ILE A 48 2.53 2.24 9.68
N ASN A 49 2.27 1.04 10.17
CA ASN A 49 1.27 0.82 11.23
C ASN A 49 1.59 1.54 12.54
N ARG A 50 2.87 1.56 12.95
CA ARG A 50 3.34 2.32 14.11
C ARG A 50 3.05 3.81 13.95
N LEU A 51 3.36 4.38 12.79
CA LEU A 51 3.10 5.79 12.49
C LEU A 51 1.60 6.10 12.39
N ARG A 52 0.79 5.21 11.79
CA ARG A 52 -0.68 5.31 11.76
C ARG A 52 -1.26 5.38 13.17
N PHE A 53 -0.85 4.45 14.04
CA PHE A 53 -1.27 4.43 15.44
C PHE A 53 -0.83 5.70 16.19
N ALA A 54 0.43 6.11 16.03
CA ALA A 54 0.96 7.31 16.68
C ALA A 54 0.25 8.59 16.23
N ALA A 55 -0.13 8.68 14.95
CA ALA A 55 -0.93 9.79 14.44
C ALA A 55 -2.36 9.78 15.05
N ALA A 56 -2.98 8.60 15.12
CA ALA A 56 -4.35 8.44 15.60
C ALA A 56 -4.50 8.60 17.13
N THR A 57 -3.42 8.40 17.89
CA THR A 57 -3.38 8.47 19.37
C THR A 57 -2.55 9.65 19.90
N SER A 58 -2.17 10.58 19.01
CA SER A 58 -1.32 11.70 19.38
C SER A 58 -1.95 12.58 20.47
N THR A 59 -1.17 12.92 21.49
CA THR A 59 -1.55 13.88 22.54
C THR A 59 -1.23 15.33 22.17
N LYS A 60 -0.78 15.58 20.93
CA LYS A 60 -0.46 16.94 20.47
C LYS A 60 -1.71 17.82 20.42
N PRO A 61 -1.57 19.15 20.58
CA PRO A 61 -2.72 20.06 20.69
C PRO A 61 -3.62 20.07 19.45
N THR A 62 -3.05 19.80 18.27
CA THR A 62 -3.78 19.75 17.00
C THR A 62 -3.32 18.58 16.13
N PRO A 63 -4.19 18.05 15.25
CA PRO A 63 -3.80 17.05 14.26
C PRO A 63 -2.66 17.52 13.35
N ALA A 64 -2.62 18.82 13.03
CA ALA A 64 -1.54 19.42 12.25
C ALA A 64 -0.19 19.36 12.98
N ALA A 65 -0.16 19.63 14.30
CA ALA A 65 1.04 19.52 15.10
C ALA A 65 1.53 18.07 15.25
N ALA A 66 0.60 17.11 15.37
CA ALA A 66 0.92 15.68 15.34
C ALA A 66 1.56 15.28 14.00
N ALA A 67 0.93 15.65 12.89
CA ALA A 67 1.43 15.36 11.55
C ALA A 67 2.81 16.01 11.30
N ALA A 68 3.02 17.25 11.74
CA ALA A 68 4.30 17.95 11.61
C ALA A 68 5.43 17.24 12.38
N ALA A 69 5.13 16.73 13.59
CA ALA A 69 6.10 15.98 14.39
C ALA A 69 6.49 14.64 13.76
N LEU A 70 5.56 13.98 13.05
CA LEU A 70 5.79 12.71 12.37
C LEU A 70 6.40 12.87 10.97
N ALA A 71 6.32 14.06 10.36
CA ALA A 71 6.71 14.28 8.98
C ALA A 71 8.13 13.79 8.61
N PRO A 72 9.19 14.04 9.42
CA PRO A 72 10.53 13.54 9.10
C PRO A 72 10.62 12.01 9.04
N LEU A 73 9.86 11.32 9.91
CA LEU A 73 9.81 9.85 9.93
C LEU A 73 9.03 9.31 8.72
N VAL A 74 7.93 9.97 8.35
CA VAL A 74 7.14 9.63 7.16
C VAL A 74 7.98 9.78 5.89
N HIS A 75 8.73 10.89 5.77
CA HIS A 75 9.57 11.16 4.59
C HIS A 75 10.67 10.11 4.46
N ARG A 76 11.44 9.88 5.54
CA ARG A 76 12.47 8.85 5.56
C ARG A 76 11.93 7.49 5.18
N LEU A 77 10.78 7.10 5.72
CA LEU A 77 10.17 5.81 5.41
C LEU A 77 9.78 5.68 3.93
N LEU A 78 9.21 6.72 3.33
CA LEU A 78 8.87 6.73 1.91
C LEU A 78 10.12 6.69 1.01
N ASP A 79 11.19 7.37 1.41
CA ASP A 79 12.49 7.33 0.74
C ASP A 79 13.12 5.94 0.84
N ASP A 80 13.09 5.31 2.02
CA ASP A 80 13.57 3.94 2.26
C ASP A 80 12.80 2.93 1.39
N ILE A 81 11.46 3.07 1.28
CA ILE A 81 10.64 2.21 0.41
C ILE A 81 11.02 2.40 -1.06
N ASN A 82 11.28 3.63 -1.51
CA ASN A 82 11.71 3.91 -2.88
C ASN A 82 13.09 3.33 -3.19
N ALA A 83 14.02 3.47 -2.24
CA ALA A 83 15.40 3.04 -2.37
C ALA A 83 15.57 1.52 -2.19
N ALA A 84 14.55 0.80 -1.75
CA ALA A 84 14.59 -0.65 -1.57
C ALA A 84 14.98 -1.36 -2.88
N ASP A 85 16.12 -2.05 -2.86
CA ASP A 85 16.64 -2.84 -3.97
C ASP A 85 15.96 -4.22 -4.00
N VAL A 86 14.73 -4.20 -4.53
CA VAL A 86 13.91 -5.40 -4.67
C VAL A 86 14.47 -6.37 -5.70
N ASP A 87 15.22 -5.88 -6.69
CA ASP A 87 15.78 -6.69 -7.75
C ASP A 87 16.94 -7.53 -7.21
N HIS A 88 17.88 -6.92 -6.49
CA HIS A 88 18.96 -7.64 -5.82
C HIS A 88 18.45 -8.64 -4.77
N TRP A 89 17.41 -8.26 -4.01
CA TRP A 89 16.81 -9.19 -3.05
C TRP A 89 16.25 -10.44 -3.75
N CYS A 90 15.53 -10.27 -4.86
CA CYS A 90 14.96 -11.38 -5.62
C CYS A 90 16.01 -12.31 -6.22
N MET A 91 17.17 -11.79 -6.65
CA MET A 91 18.26 -12.64 -7.16
C MET A 91 18.72 -13.70 -6.15
N ASN A 92 18.56 -13.43 -4.86
CA ASN A 92 19.00 -14.31 -3.78
C ASN A 92 17.84 -15.08 -3.10
N ASN A 93 16.58 -14.72 -3.37
CA ASN A 93 15.40 -15.20 -2.64
C ASN A 93 14.22 -15.56 -3.56
N ALA A 94 14.48 -15.89 -4.82
CA ALA A 94 13.42 -16.21 -5.79
C ALA A 94 12.74 -17.55 -5.48
N VAL A 95 11.50 -17.49 -4.96
CA VAL A 95 10.70 -18.68 -4.62
C VAL A 95 9.92 -19.21 -5.83
N TYR A 96 9.40 -18.32 -6.69
CA TYR A 96 8.50 -18.65 -7.80
C TYR A 96 9.19 -18.56 -9.18
N GLY A 97 10.51 -18.76 -9.20
CA GLY A 97 11.36 -18.38 -10.34
C GLY A 97 11.63 -16.87 -10.38
N LEU A 98 12.72 -16.49 -11.04
CA LEU A 98 13.26 -15.13 -10.94
C LEU A 98 12.29 -14.06 -11.49
N GLU A 99 11.71 -14.28 -12.67
CA GLU A 99 10.83 -13.32 -13.34
C GLU A 99 9.54 -13.03 -12.54
N HIS A 100 8.85 -14.07 -12.07
CA HIS A 100 7.67 -13.92 -11.23
C HIS A 100 8.01 -13.27 -9.89
N SER A 101 9.11 -13.69 -9.25
CA SER A 101 9.55 -13.11 -7.98
C SER A 101 9.86 -11.62 -8.11
N LEU A 102 10.55 -11.21 -9.19
CA LEU A 102 10.82 -9.81 -9.49
C LEU A 102 9.52 -9.01 -9.71
N SER A 103 8.59 -9.57 -10.47
CA SER A 103 7.29 -8.94 -10.74
C SER A 103 6.49 -8.73 -9.45
N LEU A 104 6.42 -9.75 -8.60
CA LEU A 104 5.79 -9.67 -7.28
C LEU A 104 6.49 -8.62 -6.40
N ALA A 105 7.80 -8.66 -6.27
CA ALA A 105 8.52 -7.73 -5.40
C ALA A 105 8.34 -6.26 -5.82
N ARG A 106 8.32 -5.99 -7.13
CA ARG A 106 8.02 -4.66 -7.68
C ARG A 106 6.58 -4.22 -7.40
N ILE A 107 5.61 -5.13 -7.56
CA ILE A 107 4.20 -4.89 -7.18
C ILE A 107 4.10 -4.58 -5.68
N PHE A 108 4.77 -5.35 -4.82
CA PHE A 108 4.77 -5.11 -3.38
C PHE A 108 5.40 -3.76 -3.02
N ARG A 109 6.49 -3.35 -3.68
CA ARG A 109 7.07 -2.01 -3.43
C ARG A 109 6.07 -0.90 -3.74
N LEU A 110 5.36 -1.01 -4.86
CA LEU A 110 4.30 -0.07 -5.23
C LEU A 110 3.15 -0.08 -4.23
N ALA A 111 2.68 -1.27 -3.83
CA ALA A 111 1.59 -1.41 -2.87
C ALA A 111 1.96 -0.88 -1.48
N VAL A 112 3.17 -1.13 -0.98
CA VAL A 112 3.66 -0.62 0.32
C VAL A 112 3.77 0.90 0.30
N ARG A 113 4.29 1.47 -0.78
CA ARG A 113 4.38 2.93 -0.94
C ARG A 113 2.99 3.57 -1.01
N LEU A 114 2.09 3.00 -1.80
CA LEU A 114 0.73 3.51 -1.93
C LEU A 114 -0.04 3.38 -0.61
N PHE A 115 0.13 2.26 0.10
CA PHE A 115 -0.42 2.08 1.44
C PHE A 115 0.08 3.15 2.42
N ALA A 116 1.38 3.47 2.40
CA ALA A 116 1.93 4.56 3.21
C ALA A 116 1.28 5.91 2.86
N LEU A 117 1.13 6.24 1.56
CA LEU A 117 0.50 7.47 1.12
C LEU A 117 -0.97 7.58 1.53
N LEU A 118 -1.71 6.47 1.49
CA LEU A 118 -3.14 6.41 1.81
C LEU A 118 -3.45 6.41 3.32
N THR A 119 -2.47 6.09 4.16
CA THR A 119 -2.71 5.88 5.60
C THR A 119 -1.95 6.81 6.53
N LEU A 120 -0.84 7.40 6.08
CA LEU A 120 -0.05 8.32 6.88
C LEU A 120 -0.59 9.76 6.76
N PRO A 121 -0.28 10.66 7.72
CA PRO A 121 -0.86 12.00 7.74
C PRO A 121 -0.72 12.76 6.41
N ARG A 122 -1.86 13.19 5.87
CA ARG A 122 -1.99 13.83 4.54
C ARG A 122 -1.03 15.00 4.32
N SER A 123 -0.81 15.84 5.34
CA SER A 123 0.10 16.99 5.22
C SER A 123 1.57 16.57 5.08
N ALA A 124 1.99 15.48 5.73
CA ALA A 124 3.34 14.94 5.61
C ALA A 124 3.55 14.28 4.23
N THR A 125 2.60 13.46 3.79
CA THR A 125 2.66 12.76 2.50
C THR A 125 2.57 13.73 1.32
N THR A 126 1.76 14.80 1.41
CA THR A 126 1.70 15.86 0.38
C THR A 126 3.02 16.61 0.24
N ARG A 127 3.68 16.92 1.36
CA ARG A 127 4.99 17.58 1.33
C ARG A 127 6.05 16.70 0.66
N TRP A 128 6.03 15.41 0.97
CA TRP A 128 6.91 14.43 0.34
C TRP A 128 6.61 14.30 -1.17
N ALA A 129 5.33 14.16 -1.54
CA ALA A 129 4.90 14.02 -2.93
C ALA A 129 5.33 15.23 -3.78
N ARG A 130 5.22 16.44 -3.24
CA ARG A 130 5.74 17.65 -3.91
C ARG A 130 7.24 17.60 -4.14
N ALA A 131 8.02 17.15 -3.16
CA ALA A 131 9.47 17.01 -3.31
C ALA A 131 9.83 15.94 -4.34
N ALA A 132 9.12 14.81 -4.33
CA ALA A 132 9.31 13.74 -5.30
C ALA A 132 8.94 14.18 -6.73
N ALA A 133 7.84 14.92 -6.90
CA ALA A 133 7.44 15.49 -8.19
C ALA A 133 8.46 16.50 -8.71
N ALA A 134 8.96 17.40 -7.85
CA ALA A 134 10.00 18.36 -8.22
C ALA A 134 11.31 17.67 -8.64
N ALA A 135 11.71 16.60 -7.93
CA ALA A 135 12.89 15.81 -8.30
C ALA A 135 12.70 15.07 -9.64
N ALA A 136 11.50 14.57 -9.92
CA ALA A 136 11.17 13.94 -11.19
C ALA A 136 11.18 14.96 -12.36
N ALA A 137 10.58 16.13 -12.16
CA ALA A 137 10.60 17.21 -13.14
C ALA A 137 12.03 17.70 -13.43
N ALA A 138 12.89 17.81 -12.41
CA ALA A 138 14.29 18.17 -12.61
C ALA A 138 15.10 17.10 -13.37
N ALA A 139 14.65 15.85 -13.37
CA ALA A 139 15.30 14.74 -14.08
C ALA A 139 14.80 14.56 -15.52
N ALA A 140 13.67 15.18 -15.89
CA ALA A 140 13.11 15.17 -17.23
C ALA A 140 13.42 16.50 -17.94
N PRO A 141 14.37 16.54 -18.89
CA PRO A 141 14.56 17.71 -19.73
C PRO A 141 13.42 17.73 -20.77
N ASP A 142 12.71 18.86 -20.86
CA ASP A 142 11.75 19.22 -21.90
C ASP A 142 10.35 18.55 -21.84
N ASP A 143 9.53 18.92 -20.85
CA ASP A 143 8.07 18.79 -20.96
C ASP A 143 7.39 20.13 -20.65
N ASP A 144 6.89 20.79 -21.70
CA ASP A 144 6.05 21.99 -21.66
C ASP A 144 4.64 21.57 -21.18
N GLY A 145 4.50 21.29 -19.88
CA GLY A 145 3.25 20.81 -19.27
C GLY A 145 2.68 21.78 -18.26
N ASP A 146 1.91 22.75 -18.74
CA ASP A 146 1.03 23.62 -17.94
C ASP A 146 -0.06 22.78 -17.24
N ASP A 147 0.15 22.37 -15.99
CA ASP A 147 -0.95 22.07 -15.07
C ASP A 147 -0.57 22.49 -13.63
N GLU A 148 -0.43 23.81 -13.43
CA GLU A 148 -0.01 24.43 -12.16
C GLU A 148 -0.99 24.17 -10.98
N ASN A 149 -2.10 23.46 -11.19
CA ASN A 149 -3.17 23.29 -10.20
C ASN A 149 -3.46 21.83 -9.80
N GLU A 150 -2.73 20.84 -10.33
CA GLU A 150 -2.91 19.45 -9.92
C GLU A 150 -2.31 19.20 -8.52
N ASP A 151 -3.10 18.65 -7.57
CA ASP A 151 -2.59 18.30 -6.23
C ASP A 151 -1.47 17.24 -6.37
N PRO A 152 -0.20 17.57 -6.03
CA PRO A 152 0.93 16.67 -6.26
C PRO A 152 0.76 15.30 -5.59
N TYR A 153 0.04 15.25 -4.46
CA TYR A 153 -0.27 13.96 -3.85
C TYR A 153 -1.24 13.15 -4.70
N ARG A 154 -2.32 13.76 -5.20
CA ARG A 154 -3.34 13.04 -5.98
C ARG A 154 -2.71 12.50 -7.25
N SER A 155 -1.88 13.30 -7.91
CA SER A 155 -1.13 12.90 -9.10
C SER A 155 -0.21 11.70 -8.80
N VAL A 156 0.60 11.77 -7.72
CA VAL A 156 1.47 10.64 -7.31
C VAL A 156 0.67 9.38 -6.95
N CYS A 157 -0.43 9.52 -6.21
CA CYS A 157 -1.30 8.38 -5.85
C CYS A 157 -1.97 7.77 -7.09
N ALA A 158 -2.44 8.60 -8.03
CA ALA A 158 -3.04 8.15 -9.28
C ALA A 158 -2.02 7.40 -10.15
N ALA A 159 -0.83 7.97 -10.35
CA ALA A 159 0.25 7.33 -11.10
C ALA A 159 0.64 5.97 -10.50
N GLN A 160 0.78 5.91 -9.16
CA GLN A 160 1.09 4.67 -8.47
C GLN A 160 -0.02 3.62 -8.57
N ARG A 161 -1.29 4.04 -8.43
CA ARG A 161 -2.45 3.15 -8.61
C ARG A 161 -2.48 2.57 -10.02
N THR A 162 -2.34 3.41 -11.03
CA THR A 162 -2.37 3.01 -12.44
C THR A 162 -1.27 1.98 -12.72
N GLU A 163 -0.04 2.26 -12.31
CA GLU A 163 1.09 1.35 -12.48
C GLU A 163 0.89 0.03 -11.72
N LEU A 164 0.41 0.10 -10.46
CA LEU A 164 0.13 -1.07 -9.65
C LEU A 164 -0.92 -1.98 -10.31
N LEU A 165 -2.04 -1.41 -10.78
CA LEU A 165 -3.09 -2.14 -11.45
C LEU A 165 -2.65 -2.72 -12.80
N ALA A 166 -1.87 -1.97 -13.58
CA ALA A 166 -1.33 -2.46 -14.85
C ALA A 166 -0.47 -3.71 -14.64
N ARG A 167 0.44 -3.68 -13.66
CA ARG A 167 1.30 -4.84 -13.32
C ARG A 167 0.50 -6.01 -12.79
N MET A 168 -0.47 -5.77 -11.90
CA MET A 168 -1.31 -6.84 -11.37
C MET A 168 -2.19 -7.48 -12.46
N ARG A 169 -2.76 -6.70 -13.39
CA ARG A 169 -3.52 -7.23 -14.53
C ARG A 169 -2.68 -8.16 -15.40
N ALA A 170 -1.43 -7.78 -15.66
CA ALA A 170 -0.51 -8.60 -16.44
C ALA A 170 -0.14 -9.89 -15.68
N LEU A 171 0.18 -9.80 -14.39
CA LEU A 171 0.72 -10.92 -13.62
C LEU A 171 -0.35 -11.89 -13.10
N PHE A 172 -1.51 -11.41 -12.66
CA PHE A 172 -2.54 -12.20 -11.99
C PHE A 172 -2.97 -13.49 -12.73
N PRO A 173 -3.20 -13.50 -14.06
CA PRO A 173 -3.57 -14.74 -14.77
C PRO A 173 -2.42 -15.74 -14.91
N GLN A 174 -1.18 -15.32 -14.65
CA GLN A 174 0.03 -16.14 -14.78
C GLN A 174 0.47 -16.75 -13.44
N LEU A 175 -0.09 -16.29 -12.32
CA LEU A 175 0.31 -16.76 -11.00
C LEU A 175 -0.21 -18.16 -10.71
N GLU A 176 0.71 -19.04 -10.31
CA GLU A 176 0.36 -20.34 -9.70
C GLU A 176 -0.40 -20.14 -8.38
N TYR A 177 -0.05 -19.11 -7.61
CA TYR A 177 -0.66 -18.78 -6.32
C TYR A 177 -1.19 -17.34 -6.28
N GLN A 178 -2.39 -17.13 -6.81
CA GLN A 178 -3.06 -15.81 -6.86
C GLN A 178 -3.22 -15.10 -5.50
N PRO A 179 -3.33 -15.77 -4.34
CA PRO A 179 -3.40 -15.09 -3.05
C PRO A 179 -2.20 -14.19 -2.74
N ASN A 180 -1.04 -14.39 -3.40
CA ASN A 180 0.10 -13.45 -3.36
C ASN A 180 -0.30 -11.99 -3.67
N LEU A 181 -1.33 -11.78 -4.49
CA LEU A 181 -1.79 -10.45 -4.87
C LEU A 181 -2.98 -9.95 -4.04
N ARG A 182 -3.47 -10.72 -3.07
CA ARG A 182 -4.61 -10.31 -2.23
C ARG A 182 -4.40 -8.93 -1.61
N TRP A 183 -3.29 -8.72 -0.91
CA TRP A 183 -3.04 -7.46 -0.22
C TRP A 183 -2.81 -6.29 -1.19
N PRO A 184 -1.97 -6.42 -2.24
CA PRO A 184 -1.88 -5.42 -3.30
C PRO A 184 -3.23 -5.04 -3.93
N MET A 185 -4.14 -6.01 -4.16
CA MET A 185 -5.49 -5.75 -4.66
C MET A 185 -6.31 -4.89 -3.70
N VAL A 186 -6.20 -5.15 -2.40
CA VAL A 186 -6.88 -4.34 -1.37
C VAL A 186 -6.39 -2.89 -1.40
N VAL A 187 -5.06 -2.69 -1.49
CA VAL A 187 -4.47 -1.35 -1.55
C VAL A 187 -4.93 -0.60 -2.80
N ALA A 188 -4.88 -1.26 -3.97
CA ALA A 188 -5.36 -0.67 -5.22
C ALA A 188 -6.86 -0.37 -5.18
N GLY A 189 -7.66 -1.22 -4.52
CA GLY A 189 -9.09 -1.03 -4.34
C GLY A 189 -9.44 0.24 -3.57
N VAL A 190 -8.71 0.54 -2.49
CA VAL A 190 -8.90 1.80 -1.75
C VAL A 190 -8.48 2.99 -2.63
N ALA A 191 -7.32 2.90 -3.30
CA ALA A 191 -6.84 3.96 -4.18
C ALA A 191 -7.79 4.26 -5.36
N ALA A 192 -8.54 3.26 -5.82
CA ALA A 192 -9.52 3.41 -6.90
C ALA A 192 -10.76 4.22 -6.46
N ALA A 193 -11.03 4.37 -5.17
CA ALA A 193 -12.13 5.21 -4.69
C ALA A 193 -11.88 6.71 -4.94
N ALA A 194 -10.63 7.15 -4.86
CA ALA A 194 -10.24 8.53 -5.16
C ALA A 194 -10.31 8.89 -6.66
N ALA A 195 -10.50 7.89 -7.54
CA ALA A 195 -10.59 8.04 -9.00
C ALA A 195 -12.02 8.31 -9.49
N ALA A 196 -12.96 8.62 -8.59
CA ALA A 196 -14.40 8.66 -8.89
C ALA A 196 -14.78 9.61 -10.06
N ASP A 197 -13.92 10.57 -10.37
CA ASP A 197 -14.12 11.53 -11.47
C ASP A 197 -13.86 10.91 -12.87
N ASP A 198 -13.17 9.76 -12.96
CA ASP A 198 -12.84 9.04 -14.21
C ASP A 198 -13.77 7.84 -14.44
N GLY A 199 -15.05 8.11 -14.75
CA GLY A 199 -16.16 7.16 -14.63
C GLY A 199 -15.95 5.74 -15.20
N ALA A 200 -15.38 5.59 -16.40
CA ALA A 200 -15.21 4.27 -17.03
C ALA A 200 -13.95 3.54 -16.56
N ALA A 201 -12.80 4.23 -16.50
CA ALA A 201 -11.54 3.64 -16.07
C ALA A 201 -11.58 3.22 -14.59
N ALA A 202 -12.11 4.09 -13.73
CA ALA A 202 -12.29 3.77 -12.31
C ALA A 202 -13.28 2.63 -12.08
N ALA A 203 -14.32 2.49 -12.93
CA ALA A 203 -15.22 1.34 -12.87
C ALA A 203 -14.50 0.03 -13.27
N ALA A 204 -13.68 0.06 -14.33
CA ALA A 204 -12.89 -1.10 -14.76
C ALA A 204 -11.84 -1.51 -13.71
N ASP A 205 -11.20 -0.55 -13.05
CA ASP A 205 -10.27 -0.78 -11.94
C ASP A 205 -10.97 -1.48 -10.76
N ARG A 206 -12.13 -0.94 -10.32
CA ARG A 206 -12.94 -1.53 -9.24
C ARG A 206 -13.46 -2.92 -9.60
N ALA A 207 -13.90 -3.12 -10.84
CA ALA A 207 -14.37 -4.42 -11.33
C ALA A 207 -13.24 -5.46 -11.28
N PHE A 208 -12.05 -5.11 -11.78
CA PHE A 208 -10.87 -5.99 -11.76
C PHE A 208 -10.49 -6.38 -10.33
N VAL A 209 -10.42 -5.42 -9.40
CA VAL A 209 -10.11 -5.70 -7.99
C VAL A 209 -11.17 -6.61 -7.36
N SER A 210 -12.45 -6.31 -7.57
CA SER A 210 -13.55 -7.09 -6.99
C SER A 210 -13.54 -8.54 -7.49
N GLU A 211 -13.33 -8.72 -8.79
CA GLU A 211 -13.30 -10.04 -9.42
C GLU A 211 -12.06 -10.83 -9.00
N SER A 212 -10.90 -10.19 -8.93
CA SER A 212 -9.66 -10.84 -8.46
C SER A 212 -9.80 -11.33 -7.02
N LEU A 213 -10.40 -10.54 -6.12
CA LEU A 213 -10.66 -10.96 -4.73
C LEU A 213 -11.67 -12.10 -4.63
N ARG A 214 -12.66 -12.16 -5.54
CA ARG A 214 -13.60 -13.29 -5.63
C ARG A 214 -12.87 -14.56 -6.05
N ILE A 215 -12.07 -14.49 -7.12
CA ILE A 215 -11.26 -15.61 -7.63
C ILE A 215 -10.32 -16.15 -6.54
N ILE A 216 -9.61 -15.26 -5.82
CA ILE A 216 -8.74 -15.63 -4.70
C ILE A 216 -9.53 -16.38 -3.62
N TRP A 217 -10.72 -15.90 -3.25
CA TRP A 217 -11.56 -16.54 -2.22
C TRP A 217 -12.07 -17.93 -2.63
N GLU A 218 -12.29 -18.18 -3.93
CA GLU A 218 -12.78 -19.47 -4.42
C GLU A 218 -11.72 -20.58 -4.40
N GLN A 219 -10.48 -20.25 -4.06
CA GLN A 219 -9.42 -21.25 -3.93
C GLN A 219 -9.56 -22.10 -2.65
N PRO A 220 -9.24 -23.41 -2.68
CA PRO A 220 -9.60 -24.36 -1.60
C PRO A 220 -9.01 -24.08 -0.21
N VAL A 221 -7.99 -23.23 -0.09
CA VAL A 221 -7.18 -23.07 1.15
C VAL A 221 -7.20 -21.62 1.66
N VAL A 222 -8.02 -20.75 1.07
CA VAL A 222 -7.99 -19.32 1.41
C VAL A 222 -9.01 -19.00 2.50
N ALA A 223 -8.58 -18.28 3.53
CA ALA A 223 -9.44 -17.79 4.60
C ALA A 223 -10.55 -16.85 4.08
N CYS A 224 -11.55 -16.52 4.90
CA CYS A 224 -12.67 -15.65 4.49
C CYS A 224 -12.27 -14.19 4.19
N GLY A 225 -11.06 -13.80 4.55
CA GLY A 225 -10.62 -12.42 4.50
C GLY A 225 -10.63 -11.71 3.12
N PRO A 226 -10.35 -12.35 1.96
CA PRO A 226 -10.48 -11.68 0.66
C PRO A 226 -11.95 -11.31 0.37
N MET A 227 -12.88 -12.18 0.74
CA MET A 227 -14.32 -11.92 0.62
C MET A 227 -14.72 -10.73 1.50
N ARG A 228 -14.26 -10.71 2.76
CA ARG A 228 -14.53 -9.57 3.65
C ARG A 228 -13.95 -8.26 3.12
N CYS A 229 -12.70 -8.26 2.64
CA CYS A 229 -12.13 -7.08 2.01
C CYS A 229 -12.94 -6.62 0.79
N ARG A 230 -13.41 -7.55 -0.04
CA ARG A 230 -14.26 -7.26 -1.20
C ARG A 230 -15.57 -6.58 -0.80
N GLU A 231 -16.27 -7.08 0.21
CA GLU A 231 -17.50 -6.47 0.72
C GLU A 231 -17.26 -5.04 1.22
N MET A 232 -16.19 -4.83 1.99
CA MET A 232 -15.85 -3.52 2.53
C MET A 232 -15.51 -2.53 1.42
N LEU A 233 -14.72 -2.94 0.42
CA LEU A 233 -14.40 -2.14 -0.75
C LEU A 233 -15.66 -1.76 -1.55
N GLN A 234 -16.58 -2.70 -1.79
CA GLN A 234 -17.82 -2.40 -2.52
C GLN A 234 -18.68 -1.37 -1.79
N ARG A 235 -18.84 -1.51 -0.47
CA ARG A 235 -19.56 -0.51 0.36
C ARG A 235 -18.85 0.84 0.36
N PHE A 236 -17.53 0.82 0.46
CA PHE A 236 -16.69 2.00 0.44
C PHE A 236 -16.83 2.76 -0.89
N TRP A 237 -16.74 2.06 -2.03
CA TRP A 237 -16.94 2.65 -3.36
C TRP A 237 -18.34 3.23 -3.55
N ALA A 238 -19.37 2.60 -3.00
CA ALA A 238 -20.74 3.11 -3.05
C ALA A 238 -20.96 4.35 -2.16
N SER A 239 -20.13 4.53 -1.12
CA SER A 239 -20.26 5.63 -0.18
C SER A 239 -19.67 6.97 -0.65
N GLY A 240 -18.83 6.96 -1.69
CA GLY A 240 -18.10 8.14 -2.17
C GLY A 240 -16.95 8.59 -1.27
N LYS A 241 -16.65 7.84 -0.21
CA LYS A 241 -15.52 8.07 0.69
C LYS A 241 -14.21 7.69 0.02
N THR A 242 -13.11 8.26 0.49
CA THR A 242 -11.79 8.12 -0.17
C THR A 242 -10.64 7.82 0.79
N GLU A 243 -10.85 7.91 2.10
CA GLU A 243 -9.81 7.66 3.09
C GLU A 243 -9.74 6.20 3.53
N TRP A 244 -8.54 5.69 3.82
CA TRP A 244 -8.33 4.29 4.20
C TRP A 244 -9.12 3.86 5.44
N GLU A 245 -9.09 4.70 6.49
CA GLU A 245 -9.76 4.44 7.76
C GLU A 245 -11.30 4.48 7.63
N GLU A 246 -11.82 5.02 6.52
CA GLU A 246 -13.24 5.00 6.21
C GLU A 246 -13.67 3.70 5.49
N CYS A 247 -12.74 3.04 4.81
CA CYS A 247 -12.95 1.71 4.22
C CYS A 247 -12.90 0.63 5.31
N PHE A 248 -11.91 0.70 6.21
CA PHE A 248 -11.68 -0.30 7.26
C PHE A 248 -12.03 0.26 8.64
N VAL A 249 -13.32 0.30 8.95
CA VAL A 249 -13.86 0.78 10.24
C VAL A 249 -13.82 -0.26 11.36
N GLU A 250 -13.63 -1.53 10.99
CA GLU A 250 -13.50 -2.66 11.91
C GLU A 250 -12.39 -3.59 11.42
N PRO A 251 -11.77 -4.39 12.33
CA PRO A 251 -10.73 -5.34 11.93
C PRO A 251 -11.28 -6.40 10.98
N VAL A 252 -10.56 -6.63 9.88
CA VAL A 252 -10.84 -7.77 8.98
C VAL A 252 -10.14 -9.01 9.54
N PRO A 253 -10.87 -10.13 9.77
CA PRO A 253 -10.24 -11.40 10.09
C PRO A 253 -9.26 -11.79 8.98
N CYS A 254 -7.99 -11.95 9.34
CA CYS A 254 -6.96 -12.47 8.46
C CYS A 254 -6.86 -13.97 8.60
#